data_AF-A0A7L2YFK6-F1
#
_entry.id   AF-A0A7L2YFK6-F1
#
_cell.length_a   1.000
_cell.length_b   1.000
_cell.length_c   1.000
_cell.angle_alpha   90.00
_cell.angle_beta   90.00
_cell.angle_gamma   90.00
#
_symmetry.space_group_name_H-M   'P 1'
#
loop_
_entity.id
_entity.type
_entity.pdbx_description
1 polymer ?
#
loop_
_entity_poly.entity_id
_entity_poly.type
_entity_poly.pdbx_seq_one_letter_code
_entity_poly.pdbx_strand_id
1 'polypeptide(L)'
;HALQERDGCIYQMVCSSDRHLQNQKSLQTCFNILSSLRLTMQVALPQESLCWLIYNGTIHIYTICRHLMMIGQSAKVLEYLLWATICMESSIPLLSVHYLTWRATLYTAVSQCYFDCQDSIHGEIFARRGLIKIDELKQLSNISSSLENAETQKIFREATLKMSVMIFKRAVYESRRKPKSHFRSKLRVSLKEAQNLPWPRTATERLLTEMFDGAAAQFLAILEALSDSSRPVLRPAPPLSDEIEIQDVVSELFFAGLEILSGNSMKKQKEYKIFFVIPAGEKGVSGDAAVKFIKLAFSYEEWDVFDSAIEFVVTFLQAQGDPTWKKAEMELKLLTLMQPLLVPRKFKHAISISNENNTEDARIPHGSKTKQTFRKGSLKHGEPSHDLMILATTVFSCVSTSKQ
;
A
#
# COMPACT_ATOMS: atom_id res chain seq x y z
N HIS A 1 -23.01 28.46 -2.60
CA HIS A 1 -22.45 28.50 -1.23
C HIS A 1 -23.32 27.73 -0.24
N ALA A 2 -24.48 28.26 0.18
CA ALA A 2 -25.32 27.64 1.22
C ALA A 2 -25.71 26.18 0.94
N LEU A 3 -25.93 25.80 -0.32
CA LEU A 3 -26.21 24.40 -0.70
C LEU A 3 -25.01 23.48 -0.49
N GLN A 4 -23.79 23.90 -0.84
CA GLN A 4 -22.57 23.12 -0.60
C GLN A 4 -22.26 22.98 0.89
N GLU A 5 -22.46 24.05 1.67
CA GLU A 5 -22.28 24.00 3.13
C GLU A 5 -23.31 23.06 3.79
N ARG A 6 -24.57 23.14 3.37
CA ARG A 6 -25.62 22.21 3.81
C ARG A 6 -25.24 20.77 3.51
N ASP A 7 -24.78 20.50 2.29
CA ASP A 7 -24.34 19.18 1.84
C ASP A 7 -23.17 18.66 2.68
N GLY A 8 -22.19 19.53 2.99
CA GLY A 8 -21.10 19.23 3.91
C GLY A 8 -21.57 18.89 5.33
N CYS A 9 -22.51 19.67 5.88
CA CYS A 9 -23.10 19.42 7.19
C CYS A 9 -23.86 18.08 7.24
N ILE A 10 -24.66 17.76 6.21
CA ILE A 10 -25.37 16.48 6.13
C ILE A 10 -24.37 15.33 6.12
N TYR A 11 -23.29 15.44 5.34
CA TYR A 11 -22.25 14.41 5.32
C TYR A 11 -21.62 14.20 6.70
N GLN A 12 -21.31 15.27 7.44
CA GLN A 12 -20.76 15.15 8.79
C GLN A 12 -21.73 14.51 9.78
N MET A 13 -23.03 14.80 9.68
CA MET A 13 -24.05 14.11 10.48
C MET A 13 -24.11 12.62 10.17
N VAL A 14 -23.99 12.25 8.89
CA VAL A 14 -23.91 10.84 8.47
C VAL A 14 -22.67 10.18 9.08
N CYS A 15 -21.48 10.79 8.95
CA CYS A 15 -20.24 10.22 9.52
C CYS A 15 -20.24 10.13 11.05
N SER A 16 -20.94 11.04 11.73
CA SER A 16 -21.09 11.02 13.19
C SER A 16 -21.98 9.86 13.65
N SER A 17 -23.00 9.53 12.85
CA SER A 17 -23.97 8.47 13.17
C SER A 17 -23.53 7.09 12.67
N ASP A 18 -22.87 7.04 11.51
CA ASP A 18 -22.47 5.82 10.80
C ASP A 18 -21.11 6.04 10.12
N ARG A 19 -20.04 5.99 10.93
CA ARG A 19 -18.67 6.27 10.47
C ARG A 19 -18.17 5.29 9.42
N HIS A 20 -18.66 4.06 9.40
CA HIS A 20 -18.22 3.03 8.45
C HIS A 20 -19.19 2.87 7.26
N LEU A 21 -20.24 3.70 7.19
CA LEU A 21 -21.25 3.68 6.13
C LEU A 21 -21.83 2.28 5.89
N GLN A 22 -22.07 1.54 6.99
CA GLN A 22 -22.62 0.19 6.93
C GLN A 22 -24.13 0.21 6.65
N ASN A 23 -24.82 1.32 6.97
CA ASN A 23 -26.23 1.47 6.72
C ASN A 23 -26.50 1.93 5.28
N GLN A 24 -27.35 1.20 4.57
CA GLN A 24 -27.74 1.52 3.19
C GLN A 24 -28.35 2.92 3.04
N LYS A 25 -29.06 3.43 4.06
CA LYS A 25 -29.61 4.80 4.05
C LYS A 25 -28.50 5.84 4.08
N SER A 26 -27.50 5.67 4.95
CA SER A 26 -26.30 6.53 5.02
C SER A 26 -25.59 6.57 3.67
N LEU A 27 -25.41 5.39 3.07
CA LEU A 27 -24.79 5.26 1.75
C LEU A 27 -25.56 6.01 0.67
N GLN A 28 -26.88 5.84 0.62
CA GLN A 28 -27.74 6.55 -0.33
C GLN A 28 -27.70 8.07 -0.12
N THR A 29 -27.68 8.52 1.14
CA THR A 29 -27.54 9.94 1.45
C THR A 29 -26.22 10.51 0.91
N CYS A 30 -25.10 9.78 1.02
CA CYS A 30 -23.84 10.21 0.42
C CYS A 30 -23.93 10.38 -1.10
N PHE A 31 -24.58 9.46 -1.82
CA PHE A 31 -24.78 9.60 -3.27
C PHE A 31 -25.70 10.75 -3.64
N ASN A 32 -26.74 11.01 -2.84
CA ASN A 32 -27.62 12.16 -3.04
C ASN A 32 -26.86 13.48 -2.87
N ILE A 33 -25.97 13.56 -1.86
CA ILE A 33 -25.09 14.71 -1.66
C ILE A 33 -24.15 14.90 -2.85
N LEU A 34 -23.49 13.83 -3.32
CA LEU A 34 -22.62 13.90 -4.50
C LEU A 34 -23.36 14.40 -5.75
N SER A 35 -24.60 13.96 -5.95
CA SER A 35 -25.46 14.44 -7.03
C SER A 35 -25.79 15.93 -6.90
N SER A 36 -26.14 16.39 -5.69
CA SER A 36 -26.41 17.81 -5.38
C SER A 36 -25.18 18.70 -5.63
N LEU A 37 -24.00 18.27 -5.16
CA LEU A 37 -22.74 18.97 -5.38
C LEU A 37 -22.42 19.08 -6.87
N ARG A 38 -22.59 17.99 -7.64
CA ARG A 38 -22.39 17.97 -9.09
C ARG A 38 -23.29 19.00 -9.78
N LEU A 39 -24.59 19.00 -9.49
CA LEU A 39 -25.53 19.98 -10.07
C LEU A 39 -25.14 21.41 -9.72
N THR A 40 -24.79 21.67 -8.46
CA THR A 40 -24.39 23.01 -8.01
C THR A 40 -23.15 23.50 -8.75
N MET A 41 -22.16 22.63 -8.94
CA MET A 41 -20.95 22.96 -9.70
C MET A 41 -21.24 23.17 -11.18
N GLN A 42 -22.15 22.38 -11.78
CA GLN A 42 -22.52 22.52 -13.19
C GLN A 42 -23.10 23.91 -13.50
N VAL A 43 -23.92 24.46 -12.59
CA VAL A 43 -24.48 25.81 -12.73
C VAL A 43 -23.42 26.90 -12.53
N ALA A 44 -22.46 26.68 -11.63
CA ALA A 44 -21.39 27.64 -11.33
C ALA A 44 -20.27 27.65 -12.38
N LEU A 45 -20.03 26.54 -13.09
CA LEU A 45 -18.86 26.33 -13.95
C LEU A 45 -18.68 27.39 -15.05
N PRO A 46 -19.74 27.87 -15.74
CA PRO A 46 -19.60 28.90 -16.76
C PRO A 46 -19.24 30.29 -16.20
N GLN A 47 -19.36 30.50 -14.88
CA GLN A 47 -19.14 31.79 -14.23
C GLN A 47 -17.74 31.82 -13.60
N GLU A 48 -16.76 32.44 -14.26
CA GLU A 48 -15.37 32.47 -13.78
C GLU A 48 -15.22 33.09 -12.37
N SER A 49 -16.05 34.08 -12.04
CA SER A 49 -16.10 34.71 -10.71
C SER A 49 -16.50 33.73 -9.60
N LEU A 50 -17.11 32.61 -9.95
CA LEU A 50 -17.53 31.55 -9.05
C LEU A 50 -16.57 30.35 -9.05
N CYS A 51 -15.38 30.46 -9.64
CA CYS A 51 -14.40 29.35 -9.66
C CYS A 51 -14.04 28.81 -8.28
N TRP A 52 -14.13 29.63 -7.23
CA TRP A 52 -13.94 29.21 -5.84
C TRP A 52 -15.02 28.20 -5.37
N LEU A 53 -16.27 28.30 -5.86
CA LEU A 53 -17.33 27.30 -5.61
C LEU A 53 -17.03 25.98 -6.32
N ILE A 54 -16.40 26.05 -7.49
CA ILE A 54 -15.93 24.86 -8.21
C ILE A 54 -14.84 24.18 -7.40
N TYR A 55 -13.82 24.92 -6.98
CA TYR A 55 -12.74 24.39 -6.14
C TYR A 55 -13.28 23.73 -4.86
N ASN A 56 -14.12 24.43 -4.08
CA ASN A 56 -14.72 23.87 -2.86
C ASN A 56 -15.59 22.64 -3.13
N GLY A 57 -16.38 22.66 -4.20
CA GLY A 57 -17.17 21.52 -4.63
C GLY A 57 -16.32 20.28 -4.91
N THR A 58 -15.16 20.44 -5.54
CA THR A 58 -14.23 19.32 -5.80
C THR A 58 -13.67 18.74 -4.50
N ILE A 59 -13.40 19.56 -3.48
CA ILE A 59 -12.95 19.10 -2.16
C ILE A 59 -14.03 18.26 -1.48
N HIS A 60 -15.28 18.72 -1.49
CA HIS A 60 -16.38 17.96 -0.90
C HIS A 60 -16.64 16.66 -1.63
N ILE A 61 -16.67 16.68 -2.98
CA ILE A 61 -16.80 15.47 -3.79
C ILE A 61 -15.67 14.50 -3.46
N TYR A 62 -14.41 14.93 -3.51
CA TYR A 62 -13.26 14.07 -3.19
C TYR A 62 -13.37 13.46 -1.80
N THR A 63 -13.74 14.26 -0.78
CA THR A 63 -13.81 13.80 0.61
C THR A 63 -14.82 12.66 0.78
N ILE A 64 -16.00 12.81 0.18
CA ILE A 64 -17.05 11.79 0.23
C ILE A 64 -16.64 10.57 -0.61
N CYS A 65 -16.17 10.81 -1.85
CA CYS A 65 -15.71 9.74 -2.74
C CYS A 65 -14.59 8.91 -2.11
N ARG A 66 -13.62 9.54 -1.44
CA ARG A 66 -12.52 8.84 -0.78
C ARG A 66 -13.01 7.88 0.30
N HIS A 67 -14.01 8.28 1.09
CA HIS A 67 -14.64 7.42 2.07
C HIS A 67 -15.36 6.23 1.38
N LEU A 68 -16.13 6.52 0.34
CA LEU A 68 -16.85 5.51 -0.43
C LEU A 68 -15.92 4.53 -1.17
N MET A 69 -14.75 4.97 -1.65
CA MET A 69 -13.72 4.10 -2.22
C MET A 69 -13.21 3.09 -1.19
N MET A 70 -12.95 3.53 0.05
CA MET A 70 -12.44 2.66 1.12
C MET A 70 -13.42 1.53 1.49
N ILE A 71 -14.71 1.71 1.25
CA ILE A 71 -15.74 0.67 1.47
C ILE A 71 -16.12 -0.09 0.18
N GLY A 72 -15.34 0.07 -0.90
CA GLY A 72 -15.48 -0.70 -2.14
C GLY A 72 -16.49 -0.13 -3.15
N GLN A 73 -16.89 1.14 -3.05
CA GLN A 73 -17.83 1.77 -4.00
C GLN A 73 -17.12 2.51 -5.15
N SER A 74 -15.86 2.19 -5.45
CA SER A 74 -15.03 2.87 -6.46
C SER A 74 -15.70 2.99 -7.83
N ALA A 75 -16.41 1.94 -8.28
CA ALA A 75 -17.13 1.96 -9.56
C ALA A 75 -18.21 3.05 -9.63
N LYS A 76 -18.94 3.30 -8.53
CA LYS A 76 -20.03 4.28 -8.49
C LYS A 76 -19.51 5.71 -8.33
N VAL A 77 -18.39 5.90 -7.64
CA VAL A 77 -17.86 7.25 -7.37
C VAL A 77 -16.95 7.78 -8.47
N LEU A 78 -16.50 6.91 -9.38
CA LEU A 78 -15.64 7.26 -10.51
C LEU A 78 -16.21 8.43 -11.33
N GLU A 79 -17.52 8.44 -11.62
CA GLU A 79 -18.15 9.52 -12.40
C GLU A 79 -18.00 10.90 -11.72
N TYR A 80 -18.06 10.96 -10.39
CA TYR A 80 -17.98 12.21 -9.64
C TYR A 80 -16.54 12.72 -9.55
N LEU A 81 -15.57 11.81 -9.43
CA LEU A 81 -14.15 12.17 -9.45
C LEU A 81 -13.70 12.63 -10.85
N LEU A 82 -14.20 12.00 -11.91
CA LEU A 82 -14.00 12.47 -13.29
C LEU A 82 -14.61 13.87 -13.48
N TRP A 83 -15.84 14.07 -13.00
CA TRP A 83 -16.49 15.38 -13.05
C TRP A 83 -15.68 16.46 -12.32
N ALA A 84 -15.24 16.18 -11.09
CA ALA A 84 -14.42 17.10 -10.31
C ALA A 84 -13.11 17.46 -11.04
N THR A 85 -12.49 16.46 -11.67
CA THR A 85 -11.26 16.64 -12.47
C THR A 85 -11.51 17.57 -13.65
N ILE A 86 -12.55 17.29 -14.45
CA ILE A 86 -12.91 18.10 -15.61
C ILE A 86 -13.24 19.54 -15.21
N CYS A 87 -13.94 19.74 -14.09
CA CYS A 87 -14.26 21.09 -13.59
C CYS A 87 -13.00 21.90 -13.26
N MET A 88 -12.00 21.29 -12.63
CA MET A 88 -10.71 21.94 -12.36
C MET A 88 -9.96 22.29 -13.66
N GLU A 89 -10.02 21.42 -14.66
CA GLU A 89 -9.37 21.61 -15.96
C GLU A 89 -10.09 22.62 -16.87
N SER A 90 -11.41 22.78 -16.70
CA SER A 90 -12.23 23.67 -17.54
C SER A 90 -12.24 25.12 -17.04
N SER A 91 -11.85 25.35 -15.78
CA SER A 91 -11.86 26.67 -15.15
C SER A 91 -10.46 27.29 -15.21
N ILE A 92 -10.26 28.30 -16.07
CA ILE A 92 -8.96 28.98 -16.27
C ILE A 92 -8.30 29.41 -14.95
N PRO A 93 -8.99 30.04 -13.98
CA PRO A 93 -8.38 30.41 -12.69
C PRO A 93 -7.79 29.24 -11.89
N LEU A 94 -8.28 28.02 -12.12
CA LEU A 94 -7.88 26.82 -11.40
C LEU A 94 -6.76 26.02 -12.11
N LEU A 95 -6.29 26.50 -13.27
CA LEU A 95 -5.23 25.86 -14.04
C LEU A 95 -3.81 26.22 -13.57
N SER A 96 -3.66 27.19 -12.66
CA SER A 96 -2.36 27.64 -12.17
C SER A 96 -1.62 26.57 -11.33
N VAL A 97 -0.31 26.77 -11.12
CA VAL A 97 0.53 25.86 -10.33
C VAL A 97 0.04 25.76 -8.88
N HIS A 98 -0.58 26.82 -8.34
CA HIS A 98 -1.13 26.83 -6.99
C HIS A 98 -2.12 25.67 -6.74
N TYR A 99 -2.92 25.31 -7.74
CA TYR A 99 -3.90 24.23 -7.65
C TYR A 99 -3.38 22.88 -8.19
N LEU A 100 -2.12 22.79 -8.60
CA LEU A 100 -1.58 21.58 -9.24
C LEU A 100 -1.55 20.39 -8.29
N THR A 101 -1.15 20.59 -7.04
CA THR A 101 -1.15 19.52 -6.02
C THR A 101 -2.53 18.90 -5.85
N TRP A 102 -3.58 19.72 -5.86
CA TRP A 102 -4.96 19.26 -5.76
C TRP A 102 -5.43 18.51 -7.01
N ARG A 103 -5.13 19.03 -8.21
CA ARG A 103 -5.41 18.34 -9.47
C ARG A 103 -4.72 16.98 -9.54
N ALA A 104 -3.45 16.89 -9.14
CA ALA A 104 -2.72 15.63 -9.09
C ALA A 104 -3.38 14.62 -8.11
N THR A 105 -3.90 15.09 -6.97
CA THR A 105 -4.66 14.25 -6.03
C THR A 105 -5.95 13.71 -6.65
N LEU A 106 -6.69 14.53 -7.40
CA LEU A 106 -7.88 14.08 -8.15
C LEU A 106 -7.50 13.06 -9.23
N TYR A 107 -6.42 13.31 -9.98
CA TYR A 107 -5.93 12.38 -11.00
C TYR A 107 -5.60 11.01 -10.38
N THR A 108 -4.88 10.99 -9.26
CA THR A 108 -4.55 9.76 -8.53
C THR A 108 -5.81 9.04 -8.07
N ALA A 109 -6.84 9.75 -7.59
CA ALA A 109 -8.08 9.14 -7.14
C ALA A 109 -8.87 8.48 -8.27
N VAL A 110 -8.90 9.10 -9.45
CA VAL A 110 -9.51 8.52 -10.65
C VAL A 110 -8.75 7.27 -11.09
N SER A 111 -7.42 7.35 -11.22
CA SER A 111 -6.59 6.17 -11.54
C SER A 111 -6.79 5.04 -10.52
N GLN A 112 -6.84 5.36 -9.23
CA GLN A 112 -7.09 4.37 -8.19
C GLN A 112 -8.48 3.74 -8.30
N CYS A 113 -9.52 4.49 -8.66
CA CYS A 113 -10.84 3.92 -8.89
C CYS A 113 -10.82 2.89 -10.02
N TYR A 114 -10.11 3.17 -11.13
CA TYR A 114 -9.93 2.21 -12.21
C TYR A 114 -9.20 0.94 -11.74
N PHE A 115 -8.14 1.08 -10.93
CA PHE A 115 -7.45 -0.07 -10.34
C PHE A 115 -8.35 -0.89 -9.41
N ASP A 116 -9.14 -0.24 -8.55
CA ASP A 116 -10.11 -0.92 -7.68
C ASP A 116 -11.19 -1.66 -8.49
N CYS A 117 -11.52 -1.17 -9.68
CA CYS A 117 -12.48 -1.79 -10.60
C CYS A 117 -11.84 -2.86 -11.50
N GLN A 118 -10.59 -3.26 -11.25
CA GLN A 118 -9.84 -4.20 -12.08
C GLN A 118 -9.61 -3.74 -13.53
N ASP A 119 -9.72 -2.43 -13.79
CA ASP A 119 -9.50 -1.82 -15.09
C ASP A 119 -8.15 -1.11 -15.15
N SER A 120 -7.09 -1.92 -15.03
CA SER A 120 -5.72 -1.42 -14.90
C SER A 120 -5.26 -0.58 -16.10
N ILE A 121 -5.76 -0.88 -17.31
CA ILE A 121 -5.38 -0.17 -18.54
C ILE A 121 -5.87 1.27 -18.47
N HIS A 122 -7.14 1.49 -18.14
CA HIS A 122 -7.68 2.85 -18.02
C HIS A 122 -7.05 3.61 -16.85
N GLY A 123 -6.72 2.93 -15.75
CA GLY A 123 -5.97 3.51 -14.64
C GLY A 123 -4.62 4.10 -15.07
N GLU A 124 -3.84 3.35 -15.84
CA GLU A 124 -2.57 3.80 -16.40
C GLU A 124 -2.75 4.90 -17.46
N ILE A 125 -3.69 4.75 -18.39
CA ILE A 125 -3.96 5.76 -19.43
C ILE A 125 -4.31 7.10 -18.78
N PHE A 126 -5.15 7.09 -17.74
CA PHE A 126 -5.54 8.30 -17.04
C PHE A 126 -4.35 8.97 -16.32
N ALA A 127 -3.47 8.17 -15.70
CA ALA A 127 -2.25 8.68 -15.07
C ALA A 127 -1.30 9.31 -16.11
N ARG A 128 -1.14 8.70 -17.28
CA ARG A 128 -0.35 9.26 -18.40
C ARG A 128 -0.94 10.59 -18.90
N ARG A 129 -2.27 10.69 -19.03
CA ARG A 129 -2.96 11.95 -19.36
C ARG A 129 -2.66 13.03 -18.32
N GLY A 130 -2.73 12.70 -17.03
CA GLY A 130 -2.39 13.62 -15.94
C GLY A 130 -0.94 14.09 -16.02
N LEU A 131 0.00 13.19 -16.34
CA LEU A 131 1.41 13.54 -16.52
C LEU A 131 1.65 14.50 -17.69
N ILE A 132 0.99 14.28 -18.83
CA ILE A 132 1.05 15.19 -19.99
C ILE A 132 0.56 16.59 -19.58
N LYS A 133 -0.56 16.69 -18.85
CA LYS A 133 -1.09 17.97 -18.36
C LYS A 133 -0.14 18.68 -17.39
N ILE A 134 0.54 17.93 -16.53
CA ILE A 134 1.56 18.47 -15.63
C ILE A 134 2.75 19.04 -16.43
N ASP A 135 3.20 18.33 -17.47
CA ASP A 135 4.31 18.76 -18.31
C ASP A 135 3.96 20.01 -19.14
N GLU A 136 2.76 20.06 -19.73
CA GLU A 136 2.23 21.24 -20.41
C GLU A 136 2.28 22.48 -19.50
N LEU A 137 1.81 22.35 -18.25
CA LEU A 137 1.85 23.44 -17.27
C LEU A 137 3.28 23.83 -16.88
N LYS A 138 4.18 22.85 -16.77
CA LYS A 138 5.59 23.08 -16.46
C LYS A 138 6.27 23.88 -17.58
N GLN A 139 6.02 23.53 -18.83
CA GLN A 139 6.53 24.26 -20.00
C GLN A 139 6.02 25.70 -20.02
N LEU A 140 4.72 25.90 -19.80
CA LEU A 140 4.12 27.24 -19.71
C LEU A 140 4.73 28.07 -18.56
N SER A 141 4.94 27.45 -17.40
CA SER A 141 5.57 28.11 -16.26
C SER A 141 6.98 28.58 -16.60
N ASN A 142 7.80 27.71 -17.22
CA ASN A 142 9.18 28.02 -17.60
C ASN A 142 9.30 29.18 -18.61
N ILE A 143 8.32 29.33 -19.51
CA ILE A 143 8.26 30.45 -20.44
C ILE A 143 7.92 31.77 -19.71
N SER A 144 7.09 31.69 -18.66
CA SER A 144 6.56 32.86 -17.95
C SER A 144 7.45 33.39 -16.82
N SER A 145 8.36 32.59 -16.25
CA SER A 145 9.16 32.97 -15.08
C SER A 145 10.66 33.08 -15.37
N SER A 146 11.29 34.20 -15.03
CA SER A 146 12.74 34.40 -15.11
C SER A 146 13.54 33.84 -13.92
N LEU A 147 12.87 33.42 -12.85
CA LEU A 147 13.48 32.80 -11.66
C LEU A 147 12.71 31.53 -11.27
N GLU A 148 13.40 30.39 -11.20
CA GLU A 148 12.81 29.14 -10.69
C GLU A 148 12.60 29.24 -9.18
N ASN A 149 11.34 29.23 -8.72
CA ASN A 149 11.03 29.12 -7.30
C ASN A 149 11.16 27.64 -6.86
N ALA A 150 11.96 27.38 -5.83
CA ALA A 150 12.14 26.05 -5.23
C ALA A 150 10.82 25.40 -4.79
N GLU A 151 9.85 26.21 -4.33
CA GLU A 151 8.52 25.72 -3.95
C GLU A 151 7.72 25.21 -5.15
N THR A 152 7.73 25.95 -6.26
CA THR A 152 7.11 25.54 -7.54
C THR A 152 7.72 24.23 -8.04
N GLN A 153 9.05 24.08 -7.96
CA GLN A 153 9.71 22.83 -8.32
C GLN A 153 9.25 21.66 -7.45
N LYS A 154 9.07 21.88 -6.14
CA LYS A 154 8.55 20.86 -5.21
C LYS A 154 7.14 20.42 -5.60
N ILE A 155 6.25 21.36 -5.95
CA ILE A 155 4.88 21.08 -6.41
C ILE A 155 4.90 20.21 -7.68
N PHE A 156 5.72 20.57 -8.67
CA PHE A 156 5.86 19.75 -9.89
C PHE A 156 6.42 18.36 -9.61
N ARG A 157 7.46 18.25 -8.77
CA ARG A 157 8.04 16.95 -8.39
C ARG A 157 7.01 16.05 -7.70
N GLU A 158 6.22 16.60 -6.77
CA GLU A 158 5.17 15.85 -6.09
C GLU A 158 4.08 15.38 -7.07
N ALA A 159 3.60 16.27 -7.94
CA ALA A 159 2.57 15.96 -8.93
C ALA A 159 3.04 14.89 -9.93
N THR A 160 4.27 15.01 -10.45
CA THR A 160 4.88 14.01 -11.33
C THR A 160 5.02 12.67 -10.61
N LEU A 161 5.51 12.66 -9.36
CA LEU A 161 5.67 11.42 -8.58
C LEU A 161 4.33 10.69 -8.41
N LYS A 162 3.25 11.41 -8.09
CA LYS A 162 1.90 10.85 -7.97
C LYS A 162 1.46 10.13 -9.25
N MET A 163 1.72 10.71 -10.43
CA MET A 163 1.38 10.09 -11.71
C MET A 163 2.30 8.91 -12.05
N SER A 164 3.61 9.06 -11.85
CA SER A 164 4.59 8.00 -12.11
C SER A 164 4.32 6.74 -11.27
N VAL A 165 3.93 6.89 -10.01
CA VAL A 165 3.54 5.77 -9.13
C VAL A 165 2.32 5.03 -9.69
N MET A 166 1.29 5.75 -10.15
CA MET A 166 0.11 5.13 -10.77
C MET A 166 0.44 4.40 -12.08
N ILE A 167 1.37 4.94 -12.88
CA ILE A 167 1.85 4.28 -14.11
C ILE A 167 2.63 3.01 -13.76
N PHE A 168 3.55 3.11 -12.79
CA PHE A 168 4.40 2.00 -12.36
C PHE A 168 3.57 0.81 -11.85
N LYS A 169 2.48 1.08 -11.11
CA LYS A 169 1.56 0.08 -10.56
C LYS A 169 1.13 -0.98 -11.59
N ARG A 170 0.90 -0.58 -12.85
CA ARG A 170 0.61 -1.52 -13.94
C ARG A 170 1.87 -1.92 -14.71
N ALA A 171 2.72 -0.96 -15.04
CA ALA A 171 3.87 -1.18 -15.92
C ALA A 171 4.83 -2.26 -15.43
N VAL A 172 5.02 -2.37 -14.11
CA VAL A 172 5.91 -3.37 -13.50
C VAL A 172 5.47 -4.81 -13.82
N TYR A 173 4.16 -5.10 -13.77
CA TYR A 173 3.61 -6.41 -14.09
C TYR A 173 3.51 -6.64 -15.60
N GLU A 174 3.05 -5.64 -16.36
CA GLU A 174 2.85 -5.77 -17.81
C GLU A 174 4.16 -5.93 -18.59
N SER A 175 5.25 -5.33 -18.10
CA SER A 175 6.58 -5.50 -18.69
C SER A 175 7.03 -6.96 -18.76
N ARG A 176 6.47 -7.82 -17.88
CA ARG A 176 6.80 -9.24 -17.77
C ARG A 176 5.83 -10.16 -18.51
N ARG A 177 4.67 -9.66 -18.93
CA ARG A 177 3.65 -10.41 -19.69
C ARG A 177 3.91 -10.52 -21.20
N LYS A 178 4.87 -9.77 -21.76
CA LYS A 178 5.20 -9.79 -23.20
C LYS A 178 5.80 -11.14 -23.67
N PRO A 179 5.60 -11.53 -24.95
CA PRO A 179 5.36 -12.93 -25.33
C PRO A 179 6.57 -13.86 -25.30
N LYS A 180 6.26 -15.14 -25.02
CA LYS A 180 7.11 -16.33 -25.09
C LYS A 180 7.69 -16.54 -26.49
N SER A 181 8.76 -15.83 -26.83
CA SER A 181 9.62 -16.17 -27.96
C SER A 181 11.06 -16.24 -27.48
N HIS A 182 11.59 -17.45 -27.53
CA HIS A 182 12.96 -17.86 -27.24
C HIS A 182 13.25 -18.22 -25.78
N PHE A 183 13.54 -19.51 -25.61
CA PHE A 183 14.20 -20.15 -24.48
C PHE A 183 14.73 -19.18 -23.43
N ARG A 184 14.01 -19.04 -22.32
CA ARG A 184 14.61 -18.55 -21.09
C ARG A 184 15.19 -19.74 -20.35
N SER A 185 16.51 -19.76 -20.19
CA SER A 185 17.09 -20.54 -19.11
C SER A 185 16.41 -20.09 -17.82
N LYS A 186 15.84 -21.04 -17.07
CA LYS A 186 15.39 -20.81 -15.70
C LYS A 186 16.61 -20.55 -14.84
N LEU A 187 17.26 -19.40 -15.00
CA LEU A 187 18.08 -18.86 -13.94
C LEU A 187 17.13 -18.08 -13.04
N ARG A 188 16.40 -18.85 -12.23
CA ARG A 188 15.92 -18.35 -10.94
C ARG A 188 17.20 -18.02 -10.20
N VAL A 189 17.77 -16.83 -10.44
CA VAL A 189 18.81 -16.30 -9.57
C VAL A 189 18.12 -16.31 -8.22
N SER A 190 18.57 -17.19 -7.33
CA SER A 190 18.04 -17.22 -5.98
C SER A 190 18.12 -15.78 -5.48
N LEU A 191 17.01 -15.17 -5.06
CA LEU A 191 17.05 -13.79 -4.57
C LEU A 191 18.11 -13.63 -3.46
N LYS A 192 18.41 -14.73 -2.74
CA LYS A 192 19.50 -14.84 -1.77
C LYS A 192 20.90 -14.83 -2.40
N GLU A 193 21.10 -15.40 -3.59
CA GLU A 193 22.36 -15.31 -4.35
C GLU A 193 22.55 -13.93 -4.99
N ALA A 194 21.45 -13.26 -5.37
CA ALA A 194 21.45 -11.91 -5.92
C ALA A 194 21.84 -10.84 -4.88
N GLN A 195 21.76 -11.11 -3.56
CA GLN A 195 22.18 -10.17 -2.50
C GLN A 195 23.62 -9.67 -2.67
N ASN A 196 24.49 -10.48 -3.27
CA ASN A 196 25.89 -10.15 -3.46
C ASN A 196 26.16 -9.28 -4.70
N LEU A 197 25.17 -9.09 -5.57
CA LEU A 197 25.29 -8.27 -6.77
C LEU A 197 24.97 -6.80 -6.47
N PRO A 198 25.60 -5.85 -7.19
CA PRO A 198 25.29 -4.44 -7.04
C PRO A 198 23.86 -4.15 -7.52
N TRP A 199 23.13 -3.34 -6.75
CA TRP A 199 21.85 -2.77 -7.16
C TRP A 199 22.02 -1.89 -8.40
N PRO A 200 21.11 -1.94 -9.41
CA PRO A 200 19.93 -2.79 -9.56
C PRO A 200 20.23 -4.12 -10.27
N ARG A 201 19.56 -5.20 -9.85
CA ARG A 201 19.84 -6.59 -10.28
C ARG A 201 18.71 -7.17 -11.11
N THR A 202 17.47 -6.94 -10.69
CA THR A 202 16.29 -7.48 -11.36
C THR A 202 15.73 -6.51 -12.39
N ALA A 203 14.82 -6.97 -13.26
CA ALA A 203 14.14 -6.06 -14.19
C ALA A 203 13.24 -5.07 -13.43
N THR A 204 12.63 -5.51 -12.33
CA THR A 204 11.81 -4.68 -11.43
C THR A 204 12.64 -3.55 -10.81
N GLU A 205 13.82 -3.86 -10.27
CA GLU A 205 14.73 -2.87 -9.66
C GLU A 205 15.27 -1.86 -10.69
N ARG A 206 15.54 -2.33 -11.92
CA ARG A 206 15.93 -1.46 -13.03
C ARG A 206 14.81 -0.47 -13.38
N LEU A 207 13.58 -0.94 -13.52
CA LEU A 207 12.43 -0.08 -13.79
C LEU A 207 12.18 0.93 -12.64
N LEU A 208 12.34 0.50 -11.38
CA LEU A 208 12.26 1.40 -10.22
C LEU A 208 13.30 2.51 -10.28
N THR A 209 14.54 2.17 -10.64
CA THR A 209 15.65 3.14 -10.73
C THR A 209 15.49 4.07 -11.94
N GLU A 210 14.89 3.60 -13.03
CA GLU A 210 14.60 4.40 -14.22
C GLU A 210 13.47 5.42 -13.97
N MET A 211 12.44 5.04 -13.22
CA MET A 211 11.25 5.87 -13.02
C MET A 211 11.31 6.79 -11.80
N PHE A 212 12.12 6.47 -10.78
CA PHE A 212 12.08 7.16 -9.49
C PHE A 212 13.46 7.50 -8.92
N ASP A 213 13.62 8.77 -8.55
CA ASP A 213 14.78 9.27 -7.85
C ASP A 213 14.61 9.13 -6.32
N GLY A 214 15.38 8.21 -5.75
CA GLY A 214 15.52 8.06 -4.30
C GLY A 214 14.63 6.99 -3.65
N ALA A 215 15.11 6.51 -2.50
CA ALA A 215 14.55 5.38 -1.77
C ALA A 215 13.07 5.56 -1.39
N ALA A 216 12.68 6.76 -0.92
CA ALA A 216 11.30 7.03 -0.52
C ALA A 216 10.30 6.92 -1.69
N ALA A 217 10.66 7.44 -2.86
CA ALA A 217 9.83 7.38 -4.07
C ALA A 217 9.73 5.94 -4.60
N GLN A 218 10.85 5.22 -4.62
CA GLN A 218 10.90 3.81 -4.99
C GLN A 218 10.07 2.95 -4.04
N PHE A 219 10.16 3.18 -2.73
CA PHE A 219 9.38 2.45 -1.73
C PHE A 219 7.88 2.73 -1.85
N LEU A 220 7.49 3.98 -2.12
CA LEU A 220 6.10 4.33 -2.39
C LEU A 220 5.57 3.61 -3.65
N ALA A 221 6.38 3.53 -4.71
CA ALA A 221 6.02 2.81 -5.93
C ALA A 221 5.84 1.31 -5.68
N ILE A 222 6.73 0.69 -4.89
CA ILE A 222 6.61 -0.71 -4.47
C ILE A 222 5.33 -0.94 -3.68
N LEU A 223 5.07 -0.10 -2.66
CA LEU A 223 3.86 -0.19 -1.85
C LEU A 223 2.60 -0.11 -2.69
N GLU A 224 2.56 0.80 -3.65
CA GLU A 224 1.39 1.04 -4.47
C GLU A 224 1.18 -0.08 -5.50
N ALA A 225 2.27 -0.62 -6.08
CA ALA A 225 2.21 -1.81 -6.94
C ALA A 225 1.68 -3.04 -6.21
N LEU A 226 2.10 -3.26 -4.95
CA LEU A 226 1.65 -4.37 -4.11
C LEU A 226 0.27 -4.14 -3.48
N SER A 227 -0.28 -2.92 -3.53
CA SER A 227 -1.56 -2.60 -2.92
C SER A 227 -2.73 -3.07 -3.77
N ASP A 228 -3.35 -4.17 -3.34
CA ASP A 228 -4.57 -4.73 -3.92
C ASP A 228 -5.75 -4.58 -2.94
N SER A 229 -6.79 -3.85 -3.34
CA SER A 229 -8.00 -3.62 -2.53
C SER A 229 -8.88 -4.86 -2.41
N SER A 230 -8.71 -5.86 -3.28
CA SER A 230 -9.44 -7.13 -3.20
C SER A 230 -8.88 -8.09 -2.16
N ARG A 231 -7.73 -7.75 -1.54
CA ARG A 231 -6.94 -8.65 -0.72
C ARG A 231 -7.01 -8.31 0.77
N PRO A 232 -7.77 -9.06 1.58
CA PRO A 232 -7.83 -8.82 3.02
C PRO A 232 -6.54 -9.29 3.71
N VAL A 233 -5.98 -8.47 4.60
CA VAL A 233 -4.75 -8.77 5.36
C VAL A 233 -4.86 -10.07 6.15
N LEU A 234 -6.04 -10.37 6.72
CA LEU A 234 -6.27 -11.52 7.61
C LEU A 234 -6.61 -12.83 6.91
N ARG A 235 -6.75 -12.83 5.59
CA ARG A 235 -6.83 -14.08 4.82
C ARG A 235 -5.67 -14.09 3.84
N PRO A 236 -4.45 -14.43 4.33
CA PRO A 236 -3.35 -14.69 3.43
C PRO A 236 -3.76 -15.74 2.42
N ALA A 237 -3.27 -15.53 1.21
CA ALA A 237 -3.47 -16.44 0.11
C ALA A 237 -2.16 -16.44 -0.69
N PRO A 238 -1.97 -17.38 -1.61
CA PRO A 238 -0.96 -17.22 -2.65
C PRO A 238 -1.26 -15.97 -3.52
N PRO A 239 -0.28 -15.43 -4.28
CA PRO A 239 -0.54 -14.39 -5.24
C PRO A 239 -1.67 -14.83 -6.19
N LEU A 240 -2.65 -13.95 -6.44
CA LEU A 240 -3.91 -14.26 -7.15
C LEU A 240 -3.74 -14.78 -8.58
N SER A 241 -2.55 -14.64 -9.17
CA SER A 241 -2.30 -15.07 -10.55
C SER A 241 -1.62 -16.43 -10.59
N ASP A 242 -2.21 -17.33 -11.38
CA ASP A 242 -1.60 -18.59 -11.81
C ASP A 242 -0.38 -18.35 -12.74
N GLU A 243 -0.18 -17.11 -13.21
CA GLU A 243 1.00 -16.71 -13.97
C GLU A 243 2.22 -16.60 -13.05
N ILE A 244 3.14 -17.56 -13.18
CA ILE A 244 4.43 -17.59 -12.47
C ILE A 244 5.19 -16.26 -12.67
N GLU A 245 5.08 -15.63 -13.84
CA GLU A 245 5.72 -14.36 -14.14
C GLU A 245 5.30 -13.22 -13.20
N ILE A 246 4.05 -13.22 -12.74
CA ILE A 246 3.53 -12.22 -11.81
C ILE A 246 4.03 -12.50 -10.39
N GLN A 247 4.09 -13.77 -10.00
CA GLN A 247 4.64 -14.17 -8.70
C GLN A 247 6.10 -13.73 -8.57
N ASP A 248 6.91 -13.91 -9.62
CA ASP A 248 8.29 -13.42 -9.65
C ASP A 248 8.36 -11.90 -9.43
N VAL A 249 7.48 -11.11 -10.05
CA VAL A 249 7.45 -9.64 -9.83
C VAL A 249 7.11 -9.31 -8.39
N VAL A 250 6.12 -10.01 -7.80
CA VAL A 250 5.73 -9.79 -6.41
C VAL A 250 6.91 -10.04 -5.47
N SER A 251 7.60 -11.17 -5.60
CA SER A 251 8.77 -11.46 -4.76
C SER A 251 9.94 -10.50 -5.04
N GLU A 252 10.17 -10.09 -6.30
CA GLU A 252 11.15 -9.05 -6.65
C GLU A 252 10.82 -7.70 -5.97
N LEU A 253 9.54 -7.30 -5.94
CA LEU A 253 9.07 -6.08 -5.29
C LEU A 253 9.24 -6.11 -3.77
N PHE A 254 8.90 -7.23 -3.12
CA PHE A 254 9.08 -7.38 -1.67
C PHE A 254 10.56 -7.39 -1.29
N PHE A 255 11.40 -8.04 -2.08
CA PHE A 255 12.83 -8.05 -1.82
C PHE A 255 13.46 -6.67 -1.99
N ALA A 256 13.12 -5.96 -3.07
CA ALA A 256 13.48 -4.55 -3.27
C ALA A 256 13.02 -3.67 -2.09
N GLY A 257 11.78 -3.86 -1.64
CA GLY A 257 11.20 -3.13 -0.51
C GLY A 257 11.97 -3.38 0.78
N LEU A 258 12.32 -4.63 1.08
CA LEU A 258 13.10 -5.00 2.26
C LEU A 258 14.51 -4.39 2.25
N GLU A 259 15.17 -4.33 1.09
CA GLU A 259 16.50 -3.72 0.98
C GLU A 259 16.49 -2.20 1.14
N ILE A 260 15.45 -1.54 0.62
CA ILE A 260 15.23 -0.12 0.86
C ILE A 260 14.94 0.12 2.34
N LEU A 261 14.08 -0.71 2.96
CA LEU A 261 13.69 -0.61 4.36
C LEU A 261 14.88 -0.81 5.31
N SER A 262 15.74 -1.79 5.02
CA SER A 262 16.94 -2.10 5.81
C SER A 262 18.12 -1.16 5.55
N GLY A 263 18.03 -0.25 4.57
CA GLY A 263 19.09 0.68 4.21
C GLY A 263 20.26 0.07 3.43
N ASN A 264 20.18 -1.22 3.07
CA ASN A 264 21.27 -1.94 2.41
C ASN A 264 21.48 -1.54 0.94
N SER A 265 20.44 -1.00 0.27
CA SER A 265 20.51 -0.63 -1.15
C SER A 265 21.41 0.59 -1.42
N MET A 266 21.82 1.37 -0.40
CA MET A 266 22.47 2.67 -0.57
C MET A 266 23.77 2.82 0.24
N LYS A 267 24.75 1.92 0.04
CA LYS A 267 26.12 2.01 0.60
C LYS A 267 26.90 3.30 0.23
N LYS A 268 26.31 4.25 -0.51
CA LYS A 268 26.92 5.53 -0.91
C LYS A 268 26.46 6.77 -0.13
N GLN A 269 25.48 6.67 0.76
CA GLN A 269 25.12 7.79 1.65
C GLN A 269 25.65 7.50 3.06
N LYS A 270 26.73 8.20 3.43
CA LYS A 270 27.29 8.19 4.78
C LYS A 270 26.30 8.84 5.74
N GLU A 271 25.41 8.05 6.32
CA GLU A 271 24.91 8.17 7.70
C GLU A 271 23.94 7.03 7.98
N TYR A 272 24.41 6.05 8.74
CA TYR A 272 23.63 4.93 9.25
C TYR A 272 22.73 5.44 10.38
N LYS A 273 21.56 5.95 10.03
CA LYS A 273 20.45 6.11 10.97
C LYS A 273 19.20 5.47 10.35
N ILE A 274 18.57 4.62 11.15
CA ILE A 274 17.33 3.89 10.87
C ILE A 274 16.38 4.78 10.06
N PHE A 275 16.08 4.34 8.84
CA PHE A 275 15.48 5.14 7.75
C PHE A 275 13.97 5.37 7.91
N PHE A 276 13.51 5.60 9.14
CA PHE A 276 12.11 5.91 9.45
C PHE A 276 11.95 7.32 9.98
N VAL A 277 11.43 8.21 9.15
CA VAL A 277 11.00 9.56 9.58
C VAL A 277 9.63 9.85 8.97
N ILE A 278 8.69 10.29 9.79
CA ILE A 278 7.38 10.87 9.43
C ILE A 278 7.37 12.33 9.94
N PRO A 279 6.59 13.29 9.41
CA PRO A 279 6.21 13.61 8.04
C PRO A 279 6.73 15.03 7.72
N ALA A 280 8.00 15.18 7.41
CA ALA A 280 8.54 16.46 6.96
C ALA A 280 9.59 16.14 5.92
N GLY A 281 9.19 16.21 4.66
CA GLY A 281 9.89 15.55 3.55
C GLY A 281 11.41 15.70 3.61
N GLU A 282 12.10 14.57 3.77
CA GLU A 282 13.43 14.30 3.23
C GLU A 282 13.75 12.79 3.33
N LYS A 283 14.11 12.23 2.17
CA LYS A 283 14.82 10.96 1.85
C LYS A 283 14.42 9.61 2.48
N GLY A 284 13.59 9.54 3.53
CA GLY A 284 13.28 8.28 4.23
C GLY A 284 11.87 7.71 4.05
N VAL A 285 11.71 6.44 4.49
CA VAL A 285 10.45 5.70 4.45
C VAL A 285 9.62 6.09 5.68
N SER A 286 8.32 6.32 5.55
CA SER A 286 7.47 6.62 6.72
C SER A 286 7.15 5.36 7.52
N GLY A 287 6.97 5.48 8.84
CA GLY A 287 6.52 4.36 9.70
C GLY A 287 5.19 3.76 9.24
N ASP A 288 4.22 4.57 8.80
CA ASP A 288 2.97 4.08 8.21
C ASP A 288 3.20 3.23 6.96
N ALA A 289 4.12 3.68 6.09
CA ALA A 289 4.51 2.95 4.88
C ALA A 289 5.17 1.61 5.25
N ALA A 290 6.00 1.58 6.29
CA ALA A 290 6.63 0.37 6.82
C ALA A 290 5.62 -0.64 7.37
N VAL A 291 4.68 -0.16 8.19
CA VAL A 291 3.59 -0.98 8.75
C VAL A 291 2.72 -1.54 7.63
N LYS A 292 2.37 -0.72 6.63
CA LYS A 292 1.63 -1.18 5.45
C LYS A 292 2.41 -2.24 4.67
N PHE A 293 3.72 -2.06 4.49
CA PHE A 293 4.59 -3.02 3.80
C PHE A 293 4.59 -4.39 4.49
N ILE A 294 4.71 -4.43 5.82
CA ILE A 294 4.67 -5.67 6.59
C ILE A 294 3.31 -6.36 6.48
N LYS A 295 2.21 -5.60 6.57
CA LYS A 295 0.86 -6.15 6.39
C LYS A 295 0.68 -6.75 4.99
N LEU A 296 1.24 -6.11 3.97
CA LEU A 296 1.23 -6.65 2.61
C LEU A 296 2.06 -7.94 2.54
N ALA A 297 3.28 -7.98 3.08
CA ALA A 297 4.12 -9.17 3.10
C ALA A 297 3.42 -10.36 3.77
N PHE A 298 2.76 -10.12 4.92
CA PHE A 298 1.94 -11.12 5.59
C PHE A 298 0.79 -11.62 4.70
N SER A 299 0.07 -10.70 4.05
CA SER A 299 -1.04 -11.08 3.19
C SER A 299 -0.55 -11.97 2.04
N TYR A 300 0.53 -11.59 1.36
CA TYR A 300 1.07 -12.33 0.21
C TYR A 300 1.84 -13.61 0.59
N GLU A 301 1.90 -13.97 1.88
CA GLU A 301 2.64 -15.13 2.40
C GLU A 301 4.15 -15.07 2.12
N GLU A 302 4.71 -13.85 2.01
CA GLU A 302 6.15 -13.62 1.82
C GLU A 302 6.87 -13.65 3.18
N TRP A 303 6.90 -14.84 3.79
CA TRP A 303 7.33 -15.06 5.18
C TRP A 303 8.77 -14.62 5.45
N ASP A 304 9.71 -14.92 4.54
CA ASP A 304 11.11 -14.50 4.68
C ASP A 304 11.23 -12.96 4.81
N VAL A 305 10.40 -12.22 4.08
CA VAL A 305 10.37 -10.76 4.11
C VAL A 305 9.63 -10.24 5.33
N PHE A 306 8.50 -10.87 5.68
CA PHE A 306 7.73 -10.55 6.88
C PHE A 306 8.58 -10.70 8.14
N ASP A 307 9.23 -11.85 8.33
CA ASP A 307 10.06 -12.15 9.51
C ASP A 307 11.25 -11.19 9.62
N SER A 308 11.89 -10.86 8.48
CA SER A 308 13.01 -9.93 8.45
C SER A 308 12.60 -8.47 8.73
N ALA A 309 11.44 -8.04 8.21
CA ALA A 309 10.97 -6.66 8.34
C ALA A 309 10.32 -6.39 9.71
N ILE A 310 9.62 -7.36 10.28
CA ILE A 310 8.80 -7.15 11.48
C ILE A 310 9.65 -6.83 12.71
N GLU A 311 10.78 -7.53 12.90
CA GLU A 311 11.69 -7.29 14.02
C GLU A 311 12.20 -5.84 13.99
N PHE A 312 12.61 -5.37 12.81
CA PHE A 312 13.11 -4.02 12.60
C PHE A 312 12.05 -2.94 12.89
N VAL A 313 10.83 -3.12 12.33
CA VAL A 313 9.78 -2.12 12.48
C VAL A 313 9.20 -2.11 13.89
N VAL A 314 8.96 -3.26 14.53
CA VAL A 314 8.43 -3.29 15.90
C VAL A 314 9.40 -2.65 16.88
N THR A 315 10.71 -2.94 16.75
CA THR A 315 11.74 -2.32 17.58
C THR A 315 11.75 -0.79 17.40
N PHE A 316 11.62 -0.33 16.14
CA PHE A 316 11.52 1.10 15.86
C PHE A 316 10.28 1.73 16.50
N LEU A 317 9.09 1.13 16.34
CA LEU A 317 7.84 1.65 16.91
C LEU A 317 7.91 1.75 18.44
N GLN A 318 8.51 0.74 19.10
CA GLN A 318 8.71 0.73 20.54
C GLN A 318 9.69 1.81 21.01
N ALA A 319 10.78 2.03 20.27
CA ALA A 319 11.77 3.04 20.59
C ALA A 319 11.22 4.47 20.53
N GLN A 320 10.20 4.72 19.70
CA GLN A 320 9.56 6.05 19.60
C GLN A 320 8.70 6.40 20.82
N GLY A 321 8.16 5.41 21.54
CA GLY A 321 7.33 5.63 22.73
C GLY A 321 6.04 6.44 22.51
N ASP A 322 5.71 6.78 21.27
CA ASP A 322 4.57 7.61 20.90
C ASP A 322 3.27 6.79 20.97
N PRO A 323 2.23 7.27 21.69
CA PRO A 323 0.95 6.58 21.80
C PRO A 323 0.28 6.30 20.44
N THR A 324 0.55 7.10 19.41
CA THR A 324 0.00 6.90 18.05
C THR A 324 0.41 5.56 17.43
N TRP A 325 1.59 5.05 17.78
CA TRP A 325 2.10 3.77 17.27
C TRP A 325 1.59 2.54 17.99
N LYS A 326 0.97 2.68 19.17
CA LYS A 326 0.50 1.54 19.96
C LYS A 326 -0.48 0.66 19.19
N LYS A 327 -1.35 1.28 18.38
CA LYS A 327 -2.27 0.53 17.52
C LYS A 327 -1.52 -0.31 16.50
N ALA A 328 -0.61 0.31 15.74
CA ALA A 328 0.19 -0.37 14.74
C ALA A 328 1.04 -1.49 15.36
N GLU A 329 1.65 -1.23 16.52
CA GLU A 329 2.42 -2.22 17.27
C GLU A 329 1.54 -3.43 17.66
N MET A 330 0.34 -3.20 18.21
CA MET A 330 -0.59 -4.27 18.57
C MET A 330 -1.04 -5.08 17.35
N GLU A 331 -1.33 -4.41 16.23
CA GLU A 331 -1.68 -5.08 14.97
C GLU A 331 -0.53 -5.97 14.48
N LEU A 332 0.72 -5.48 14.48
CA LEU A 332 1.87 -6.26 14.06
C LEU A 332 2.14 -7.45 14.97
N LYS A 333 2.08 -7.27 16.30
CA LYS A 333 2.20 -8.38 17.26
C LYS A 333 1.15 -9.46 17.04
N LEU A 334 -0.08 -9.05 16.72
CA LEU A 334 -1.14 -9.99 16.44
C LEU A 334 -0.89 -10.78 15.15
N LEU A 335 -0.34 -10.14 14.10
CA LEU A 335 0.09 -10.86 12.89
C LEU A 335 1.18 -11.91 13.20
N THR A 336 2.16 -11.58 14.04
CA THR A 336 3.18 -12.56 14.49
C THR A 336 2.55 -13.76 15.19
N LEU A 337 1.55 -13.53 16.04
CA LEU A 337 0.82 -14.61 16.73
C LEU A 337 -0.06 -15.44 15.78
N MET A 338 -0.54 -14.83 14.69
CA MET A 338 -1.38 -15.50 13.69
C MET A 338 -0.59 -16.34 12.70
N GLN A 339 0.67 -15.98 12.39
CA GLN A 339 1.51 -16.69 11.42
C GLN A 339 1.60 -18.21 11.70
N PRO A 340 1.87 -18.70 12.93
CA PRO A 340 1.91 -20.13 13.22
C PRO A 340 0.57 -20.86 13.04
N LEU A 341 -0.55 -20.15 13.17
CA LEU A 341 -1.88 -20.72 12.97
C LEU A 341 -2.18 -20.96 11.49
N LEU A 342 -1.64 -20.12 10.61
CA LEU A 342 -1.84 -20.19 9.16
C LEU A 342 -0.87 -21.12 8.45
N VAL A 343 0.32 -21.36 9.03
CA VAL A 343 1.31 -22.33 8.50
C VAL A 343 1.53 -23.44 9.53
N PRO A 344 0.72 -24.52 9.55
CA PRO A 344 0.83 -25.57 10.56
C PRO A 344 2.13 -26.40 10.52
N ARG A 345 3.12 -26.09 9.66
CA ARG A 345 4.43 -26.78 9.63
C ARG A 345 5.50 -25.99 8.88
N LYS A 346 6.44 -25.41 9.64
CA LYS A 346 7.90 -25.66 9.52
C LYS A 346 8.79 -24.91 10.52
N PHE A 347 8.27 -24.28 11.58
CA PHE A 347 9.14 -23.83 12.68
C PHE A 347 9.29 -24.91 13.77
N LYS A 348 10.11 -25.92 13.48
CA LYS A 348 10.81 -26.66 14.54
C LYS A 348 12.18 -26.01 14.70
N HIS A 349 12.24 -24.91 15.42
CA HIS A 349 13.38 -24.45 16.21
C HIS A 349 13.03 -23.05 16.73
N ALA A 350 12.90 -22.94 18.05
CA ALA A 350 13.11 -21.73 18.87
C ALA A 350 12.17 -21.65 20.09
N ILE A 351 11.89 -22.76 20.78
CA ILE A 351 11.64 -22.72 22.24
C ILE A 351 12.26 -23.97 22.85
N SER A 352 13.59 -24.02 22.90
CA SER A 352 14.29 -24.82 23.90
C SER A 352 14.60 -23.87 25.05
N ILE A 353 13.70 -23.81 26.03
CA ILE A 353 14.03 -23.29 27.35
C ILE A 353 15.07 -24.25 27.91
N SER A 354 16.32 -23.80 27.94
CA SER A 354 17.41 -24.44 28.66
C SER A 354 17.08 -24.38 30.15
N ASN A 355 16.45 -25.42 30.68
CA ASN A 355 16.59 -25.72 32.09
C ASN A 355 17.86 -26.53 32.25
N GLU A 356 18.94 -25.83 32.58
CA GLU A 356 20.03 -26.43 33.35
C GLU A 356 19.44 -27.06 34.61
N ASN A 357 19.77 -28.33 34.85
CA ASN A 357 20.13 -28.81 36.17
C ASN A 357 20.88 -30.13 36.02
N ASN A 358 22.13 -30.08 36.50
CA ASN A 358 23.08 -31.18 36.62
C ASN A 358 22.58 -32.26 37.58
N THR A 359 22.90 -33.52 37.28
CA THR A 359 23.54 -34.46 38.22
C THR A 359 24.10 -35.67 37.47
N GLU A 360 25.36 -35.97 37.73
CA GLU A 360 26.08 -37.19 37.35
C GLU A 360 25.39 -38.45 37.89
N ASP A 361 25.36 -39.55 37.14
CA ASP A 361 26.29 -40.69 37.31
C ASP A 361 25.82 -41.98 36.61
N ALA A 362 26.76 -42.54 35.83
CA ALA A 362 27.14 -43.95 35.73
C ALA A 362 26.15 -45.09 35.30
N ARG A 363 26.65 -45.85 34.30
CA ARG A 363 26.57 -47.31 34.04
C ARG A 363 25.55 -47.85 33.03
N ILE A 364 26.11 -48.42 31.96
CA ILE A 364 25.57 -49.48 31.10
C ILE A 364 25.56 -50.80 31.90
N PRO A 365 24.63 -51.75 31.64
CA PRO A 365 25.07 -52.92 30.88
C PRO A 365 24.04 -53.46 29.85
N HIS A 366 24.61 -54.19 28.89
CA HIS A 366 23.99 -54.94 27.80
C HIS A 366 22.77 -55.81 28.16
N GLY A 367 21.85 -55.96 27.19
CA GLY A 367 21.33 -57.30 26.86
C GLY A 367 19.88 -57.40 26.42
N SER A 368 19.71 -57.86 25.17
CA SER A 368 18.66 -58.74 24.64
C SER A 368 17.59 -58.14 23.72
N LYS A 369 17.49 -58.82 22.57
CA LYS A 369 16.61 -58.58 21.42
C LYS A 369 15.21 -59.06 21.76
N THR A 370 14.19 -58.29 21.38
CA THR A 370 12.92 -58.87 20.89
C THR A 370 12.34 -57.95 19.81
N LYS A 371 12.17 -58.51 18.60
CA LYS A 371 11.45 -57.89 17.47
C LYS A 371 9.95 -58.08 17.65
N GLN A 372 9.19 -57.22 16.97
CA GLN A 372 7.72 -57.17 16.75
C GLN A 372 7.02 -56.16 17.69
N THR A 373 6.18 -55.22 17.22
CA THR A 373 5.54 -55.02 15.92
C THR A 373 5.08 -53.56 15.83
N PHE A 374 5.10 -53.01 14.61
CA PHE A 374 4.45 -51.75 14.27
C PHE A 374 2.99 -51.71 14.77
N ARG A 375 2.64 -50.72 15.59
CA ARG A 375 1.30 -50.13 15.55
C ARG A 375 1.44 -48.60 15.53
N LYS A 376 1.51 -48.09 14.30
CA LYS A 376 1.50 -46.67 13.96
C LYS A 376 0.10 -46.12 14.30
N GLY A 377 -0.06 -45.67 15.54
CA GLY A 377 -1.18 -44.83 15.94
C GLY A 377 -1.00 -43.46 15.30
N SER A 378 -1.62 -43.27 14.13
CA SER A 378 -1.72 -41.97 13.46
C SER A 378 -2.56 -41.01 14.30
N LEU A 379 -1.93 -40.26 15.19
CA LEU A 379 -2.46 -38.98 15.65
C LEU A 379 -2.42 -38.03 14.44
N LYS A 380 -3.57 -37.90 13.78
CA LYS A 380 -3.84 -36.79 12.87
C LYS A 380 -3.70 -35.52 13.70
N HIS A 381 -2.61 -34.77 13.51
CA HIS A 381 -2.56 -33.38 13.94
C HIS A 381 -3.63 -32.64 13.14
N GLY A 382 -4.73 -32.34 13.82
CA GLY A 382 -5.85 -31.61 13.27
C GLY A 382 -5.41 -30.23 12.81
N GLU A 383 -6.11 -29.74 11.79
CA GLU A 383 -6.10 -28.35 11.35
C GLU A 383 -6.14 -27.41 12.57
N PRO A 384 -5.53 -26.21 12.47
CA PRO A 384 -5.66 -25.19 13.52
C PRO A 384 -7.13 -25.06 13.88
N SER A 385 -7.46 -25.20 15.18
CA SER A 385 -8.85 -25.13 15.66
C SER A 385 -9.52 -23.90 15.03
N HIS A 386 -10.58 -24.14 14.26
CA HIS A 386 -11.34 -23.11 13.57
C HIS A 386 -11.71 -21.95 14.52
N ASP A 387 -11.93 -22.27 15.80
CA ASP A 387 -12.23 -21.34 16.88
C ASP A 387 -11.07 -20.38 17.19
N LEU A 388 -9.81 -20.84 17.12
CA LEU A 388 -8.63 -19.99 17.29
C LEU A 388 -8.47 -19.01 16.11
N MET A 389 -8.79 -19.45 14.89
CA MET A 389 -8.78 -18.56 13.72
C MET A 389 -9.91 -17.53 13.78
N ILE A 390 -11.11 -17.92 14.23
CA ILE A 390 -12.21 -16.98 14.49
C ILE A 390 -11.83 -15.98 15.57
N LEU A 391 -11.25 -16.44 16.68
CA LEU A 391 -10.82 -15.58 17.77
C LEU A 391 -9.76 -14.58 17.29
N ALA A 392 -8.71 -15.04 16.63
CA ALA A 392 -7.65 -14.18 16.13
C ALA A 392 -8.17 -13.14 15.12
N THR A 393 -9.05 -13.55 14.21
CA THR A 393 -9.70 -12.64 13.24
C THR A 393 -10.58 -11.62 13.94
N THR A 394 -11.31 -12.03 14.98
CA THR A 394 -12.20 -11.15 15.78
C THR A 394 -11.37 -10.14 16.57
N VAL A 395 -10.31 -10.59 17.26
CA VAL A 395 -9.40 -9.73 18.01
C VAL A 395 -8.70 -8.74 17.07
N PHE A 396 -8.25 -9.17 15.88
CA PHE A 396 -7.64 -8.26 14.93
C PHE A 396 -8.63 -7.23 14.43
N SER A 397 -9.83 -7.64 14.06
CA SER A 397 -10.90 -6.72 13.70
C SER A 397 -11.15 -5.72 14.82
N CYS A 398 -11.24 -6.17 16.07
CA CYS A 398 -11.41 -5.29 17.23
C CYS A 398 -10.22 -4.32 17.41
N VAL A 399 -8.97 -4.75 17.27
CA VAL A 399 -7.80 -3.85 17.39
C VAL A 399 -7.73 -2.86 16.22
N SER A 400 -8.05 -3.31 15.01
CA SER A 400 -8.06 -2.46 13.82
C SER A 400 -9.25 -1.50 13.76
N THR A 401 -10.38 -1.83 14.37
CA THR A 401 -11.59 -0.98 14.46
C THR A 401 -11.68 -0.18 15.76
N SER A 402 -11.03 -0.64 16.84
CA SER A 402 -10.93 0.06 18.11
C SER A 402 -10.20 1.38 17.89
N LYS A 403 -10.86 2.46 18.27
CA LYS A 403 -10.25 3.79 18.31
C LYS A 403 -9.47 3.97 19.61
N GLN A 404 -8.37 4.69 19.51
CA GLN A 404 -8.13 5.82 20.40
C GLN A 404 -8.62 7.07 19.68
#